data_AF-A0A1V4U5J8-F1
#
_entry.id   AF-A0A1V4U5J8-F1
#
_cell.length_a   1.000
_cell.length_b   1.000
_cell.length_c   1.000
_cell.angle_alpha   90.00
_cell.angle_beta   90.00
_cell.angle_gamma   90.00
#
_symmetry.space_group_name_H-M   'P 1'
#
loop_
_entity.id
_entity.type
_entity.pdbx_description
1 polymer ?
#
loop_
_entity_poly.entity_id
_entity_poly.type
_entity_poly.pdbx_seq_one_letter_code
_entity_poly.pdbx_strand_id
1 'polypeptide(L)'
;MKDRRRINLKAIAREAMERYGFEPEFPEAVIREVNAMSPDLSGSGRHDVRDMRFLLWSSIDNYDSEDLDQLEYCEAGKSGEILVRVAIADVDHFVTKGSHTDRHAAHNGTSVYLGIETFPMLPDRLSKGISSLLPGEDRYAMVVEYTVLPGGSVRNGSIFRALVNNKAKLVYEEIGDWLEGAAPVPPSVSSVPGLEEQIRLQAEVTRRLRSRRMQEGALDLETLEAEPVMKGETVHSLVIQEQNAARQIIEEFMVAANGTMVHVLGSAKVPMIQRVVRVPKHWDGIVETAAAYRFKLPKQPDSKALAKFLDRQRAADPERFPDLSLTIVKLMGPGEYVPFIPGDTPIGHFALAVMDYTHSTAPNRRYVDIVNQRLLKAVLDGEAVPYPGHELGRLAEWLSDREKASQKAERFMRKVAAALLLERRIGENFDAIVTGAADKGTYVRLLDPPAEGRVVEGERGLRVGNKIVVRLLSTDPPRGYVDFACVKKPPR
;
A
#
# COMPACT_ATOMS: atom_id res chain seq x y z
N MET A 1 26.99 -1.07 -36.40
CA MET A 1 26.47 -1.28 -35.03
C MET A 1 26.56 0.05 -34.32
N LYS A 2 25.45 0.78 -34.19
CA LYS A 2 25.45 2.07 -33.47
C LYS A 2 25.72 1.80 -32.00
N ASP A 3 26.67 2.55 -31.46
CA ASP A 3 27.05 2.61 -30.07
C ASP A 3 25.80 2.90 -29.21
N ARG A 4 25.16 1.84 -28.70
CA ARG A 4 23.96 1.95 -27.86
C ARG A 4 24.46 2.49 -26.52
N ARG A 5 24.32 3.80 -26.30
CA ARG A 5 24.45 4.40 -24.96
C ARG A 5 23.63 3.56 -24.00
N ARG A 6 24.31 2.92 -23.04
CA ARG A 6 23.66 2.15 -21.97
C ARG A 6 22.70 3.08 -21.25
N ILE A 7 21.42 2.74 -21.26
CA ILE A 7 20.39 3.53 -20.57
C ILE A 7 20.67 3.44 -19.06
N ASN A 8 20.85 4.59 -18.43
CA ASN A 8 21.06 4.68 -16.99
C ASN A 8 19.70 4.82 -16.30
N LEU A 9 19.14 3.70 -15.85
CA LEU A 9 17.82 3.67 -15.19
C LEU A 9 17.79 4.46 -13.88
N LYS A 10 18.90 4.50 -13.13
CA LYS A 10 19.00 5.29 -11.89
C LYS A 10 18.93 6.79 -12.17
N ALA A 11 19.59 7.25 -13.23
CA ALA A 11 19.49 8.65 -13.65
C ALA A 11 18.04 9.00 -14.05
N ILE A 12 17.36 8.13 -14.80
CA ILE A 12 15.95 8.34 -15.17
C ILE A 12 15.04 8.33 -13.92
N ALA A 13 15.31 7.45 -12.95
CA ALA A 13 14.57 7.38 -11.70
C ALA A 13 14.69 8.68 -10.89
N ARG A 14 15.91 9.24 -10.78
CA ARG A 14 16.15 10.54 -10.13
C ARG A 14 15.46 11.69 -10.86
N GLU A 15 15.58 11.75 -12.19
CA GLU A 15 14.86 12.74 -13.00
C GLU A 15 13.34 12.62 -12.85
N ALA A 16 12.81 11.39 -12.67
CA ALA A 16 11.40 11.17 -12.41
C ALA A 16 10.99 11.75 -11.05
N MET A 17 11.78 11.52 -10.01
CA MET A 17 11.54 12.11 -8.69
C MET A 17 11.45 13.63 -8.76
N GLU A 18 12.44 14.29 -9.37
CA GLU A 18 12.47 15.74 -9.54
C GLU A 18 11.30 16.25 -10.40
N ARG A 19 11.01 15.58 -11.53
CA ARG A 19 9.90 15.91 -12.42
C ARG A 19 8.54 15.89 -11.71
N TYR A 20 8.35 14.95 -10.80
CA TYR A 20 7.12 14.83 -10.00
C TYR A 20 7.18 15.61 -8.68
N GLY A 21 8.24 16.41 -8.50
CA GLY A 21 8.36 17.42 -7.46
C GLY A 21 8.85 16.90 -6.11
N PHE A 22 9.54 15.76 -6.09
CA PHE A 22 10.20 15.23 -4.89
C PHE A 22 11.65 15.68 -4.81
N GLU A 23 12.21 15.67 -3.61
CA GLU A 23 13.63 15.87 -3.33
C GLU A 23 14.30 14.50 -3.10
N PRO A 24 14.99 13.93 -4.12
CA PRO A 24 15.55 12.58 -4.03
C PRO A 24 16.77 12.48 -3.11
N GLU A 25 17.49 13.58 -2.91
CA GLU A 25 18.70 13.64 -2.09
C GLU A 25 18.40 14.34 -0.75
N PHE A 26 19.02 13.86 0.31
CA PHE A 26 18.88 14.46 1.63
C PHE A 26 19.84 15.64 1.80
N PRO A 27 19.36 16.83 2.23
CA PRO A 27 20.23 17.94 2.58
C PRO A 27 21.21 17.58 3.70
N GLU A 28 22.41 18.18 3.70
CA GLU A 28 23.44 17.92 4.72
C GLU A 28 22.94 18.19 6.15
N ALA A 29 22.05 19.17 6.32
CA ALA A 29 21.42 19.46 7.61
C ALA A 29 20.59 18.26 8.14
N VAL A 30 19.86 17.57 7.26
CA VAL A 30 19.08 16.36 7.60
C VAL A 30 20.02 15.22 7.97
N ILE A 31 21.07 14.98 7.18
CA ILE A 31 22.05 13.92 7.46
C ILE A 31 22.77 14.16 8.79
N ARG A 32 23.18 15.40 9.09
CA ARG A 32 23.80 15.75 10.38
C ARG A 32 22.83 15.55 11.55
N GLU A 33 21.57 15.96 11.38
CA GLU A 33 20.52 15.79 12.40
C GLU A 33 20.32 14.30 12.72
N VAL A 34 20.12 13.45 11.70
CA VAL A 34 19.91 12.00 11.87
C VAL A 34 21.15 11.31 12.45
N ASN A 35 22.35 11.70 12.03
CA ASN A 35 23.59 11.12 12.56
C ASN A 35 23.83 11.46 14.04
N ALA A 36 23.27 12.57 14.53
CA ALA A 36 23.35 12.97 15.93
C ALA A 36 22.32 12.27 16.83
N MET A 37 21.32 11.58 16.26
CA MET A 37 20.30 10.86 17.03
C MET A 37 20.90 9.65 17.76
N SER A 38 20.54 9.52 19.04
CA SER A 38 20.92 8.38 19.88
C SER A 38 19.81 7.33 19.88
N PRO A 39 20.14 6.03 19.68
CA PRO A 39 19.18 4.94 19.86
C PRO A 39 18.95 4.58 21.34
N ASP A 40 19.60 5.27 22.27
CA ASP A 40 19.60 4.91 23.69
C ASP A 40 18.20 5.01 24.32
N LEU A 41 17.72 3.88 24.83
CA LEU A 41 16.42 3.71 25.48
C LEU A 41 16.47 4.04 26.98
N SER A 42 17.66 4.28 27.56
CA SER A 42 17.87 4.39 29.01
C SER A 42 17.55 5.78 29.60
N GLY A 43 17.35 6.80 28.76
CA GLY A 43 17.33 8.20 29.20
C GLY A 43 16.03 8.98 29.03
N SER A 44 14.93 8.38 28.56
CA SER A 44 13.83 9.19 27.99
C SER A 44 12.88 9.87 28.99
N GLY A 45 12.98 9.62 30.31
CA GLY A 45 12.10 10.27 31.30
C GLY A 45 10.60 10.06 31.05
N ARG A 46 10.23 9.12 30.17
CA ARG A 46 8.86 8.87 29.75
C ARG A 46 8.14 8.08 30.82
N HIS A 47 7.17 8.72 31.46
CA HIS A 47 6.19 8.02 32.27
C HIS A 47 5.36 7.08 31.36
N ASP A 48 4.99 5.90 31.88
CA ASP A 48 4.05 4.96 31.24
C ASP A 48 4.52 4.22 29.95
N VAL A 49 5.80 3.83 29.86
CA VAL A 49 6.25 2.85 28.85
C VAL A 49 6.11 1.43 29.40
N ARG A 50 5.31 0.59 28.74
CA ARG A 50 5.11 -0.81 29.13
C ARG A 50 6.21 -1.71 28.55
N ASP A 51 6.79 -2.58 29.37
CA ASP A 51 7.67 -3.63 28.85
C ASP A 51 6.83 -4.75 28.22
N MET A 52 6.97 -4.94 26.91
CA MET A 52 6.28 -5.99 26.15
C MET A 52 7.26 -6.83 25.33
N ARG A 53 8.57 -6.76 25.64
CA ARG A 53 9.63 -7.49 24.92
C ARG A 53 9.50 -9.01 25.05
N PHE A 54 8.75 -9.48 26.04
CA PHE A 54 8.52 -10.89 26.30
C PHE A 54 7.48 -11.52 25.35
N LEU A 55 6.67 -10.72 24.65
CA LEU A 55 5.68 -11.24 23.70
C LEU A 55 6.35 -11.76 22.43
N LEU A 56 5.66 -12.68 21.76
CA LEU A 56 6.05 -13.25 20.47
C LEU A 56 5.70 -12.29 19.32
N TRP A 57 6.26 -11.09 19.36
CA TRP A 57 6.14 -10.13 18.27
C TRP A 57 6.83 -10.66 17.01
N SER A 58 6.15 -10.58 15.88
CA SER A 58 6.71 -10.83 14.55
C SER A 58 6.37 -9.70 13.60
N SER A 59 7.08 -9.61 12.49
CA SER A 59 6.64 -8.84 11.32
C SER A 59 6.49 -9.77 10.12
N ILE A 60 5.66 -9.40 9.15
CA ILE A 60 5.59 -10.04 7.83
C ILE A 60 5.80 -8.96 6.76
N ASP A 61 6.88 -9.07 6.00
CA ASP A 61 7.33 -8.05 5.04
C ASP A 61 7.89 -8.68 3.76
N ASN A 62 8.31 -7.84 2.79
CA ASN A 62 9.10 -8.34 1.66
C ASN A 62 10.47 -8.83 2.16
N TYR A 63 11.09 -9.76 1.42
CA TYR A 63 12.36 -10.37 1.82
C TYR A 63 13.48 -9.34 2.03
N ASP A 64 13.49 -8.27 1.22
CA ASP A 64 14.48 -7.20 1.18
C ASP A 64 14.12 -5.94 1.98
N SER A 65 12.93 -5.89 2.59
CA SER A 65 12.53 -4.77 3.44
C SER A 65 13.43 -4.64 4.67
N GLU A 66 13.87 -3.43 4.98
CA GLU A 66 14.63 -3.10 6.20
C GLU A 66 13.93 -2.02 7.04
N ASP A 67 12.95 -1.33 6.49
CA ASP A 67 12.13 -0.26 7.08
C ASP A 67 10.86 -0.80 7.74
N LEU A 68 11.04 -1.69 8.73
CA LEU A 68 9.94 -2.41 9.38
C LEU A 68 9.16 -1.48 10.31
N ASP A 69 7.94 -1.14 9.88
CA ASP A 69 7.08 -0.20 10.58
C ASP A 69 6.31 -0.79 11.75
N GLN A 70 6.06 -2.10 11.72
CA GLN A 70 5.02 -2.69 12.56
C GLN A 70 5.31 -4.15 12.94
N LEU A 71 4.78 -4.57 14.10
CA LEU A 71 4.79 -5.94 14.61
C LEU A 71 3.40 -6.35 15.06
N GLU A 72 3.04 -7.62 14.93
CA GLU A 72 1.75 -8.15 15.36
C GLU A 72 1.87 -9.19 16.46
N TYR A 73 0.85 -9.24 17.31
CA TYR A 73 0.66 -10.25 18.33
C TYR A 73 -0.83 -10.48 18.58
N CYS A 74 -1.22 -11.72 18.82
CA CYS A 74 -2.56 -12.13 19.16
C CYS A 74 -2.58 -13.01 20.40
N GLU A 75 -3.62 -12.86 21.20
CA GLU A 75 -3.88 -13.60 22.42
C GLU A 75 -5.33 -14.07 22.46
N ALA A 76 -5.55 -15.36 22.69
CA ALA A 76 -6.90 -15.90 22.80
C ALA A 76 -7.55 -15.39 24.10
N GLY A 77 -8.72 -14.78 23.95
CA GLY A 77 -9.54 -14.26 25.05
C GLY A 77 -10.65 -15.21 25.49
N LYS A 78 -11.52 -14.73 26.38
CA LYS A 78 -12.71 -15.47 26.84
C LYS A 78 -13.76 -15.55 25.73
N SER A 79 -14.61 -16.57 25.77
CA SER A 79 -15.77 -16.69 24.87
C SER A 79 -15.44 -16.62 23.37
N GLY A 80 -14.23 -17.04 22.99
CA GLY A 80 -13.77 -17.02 21.60
C GLY A 80 -13.38 -15.63 21.08
N GLU A 81 -13.30 -14.60 21.93
CA GLU A 81 -12.67 -13.33 21.60
C GLU A 81 -11.17 -13.51 21.35
N ILE A 82 -10.58 -12.68 20.49
CA ILE A 82 -9.13 -12.66 20.27
C ILE A 82 -8.65 -11.23 20.45
N LEU A 83 -7.72 -11.02 21.37
CA LEU A 83 -7.05 -9.75 21.55
C LEU A 83 -5.93 -9.63 20.52
N VAL A 84 -5.90 -8.52 19.81
CA VAL A 84 -4.87 -8.20 18.83
C VAL A 84 -4.12 -6.97 19.30
N ARG A 85 -2.80 -7.03 19.18
CA ARG A 85 -1.90 -5.92 19.42
C ARG A 85 -1.06 -5.69 18.17
N VAL A 86 -0.97 -4.44 17.76
CA VAL A 86 -0.10 -4.01 16.68
C VAL A 86 0.84 -2.96 17.25
N ALA A 87 2.14 -3.26 17.26
CA ALA A 87 3.17 -2.32 17.69
C ALA A 87 3.67 -1.55 16.46
N ILE A 88 3.53 -0.23 16.46
CA ILE A 88 3.99 0.65 15.39
C ILE A 88 5.26 1.38 15.83
N ALA A 89 6.28 1.42 14.97
CA ALA A 89 7.55 2.12 15.21
C ALA A 89 7.32 3.56 15.70
N ASP A 90 7.96 3.96 16.80
CA ASP A 90 7.82 5.30 17.36
C ASP A 90 8.70 6.34 16.63
N VAL A 91 8.43 6.59 15.35
CA VAL A 91 9.27 7.44 14.47
C VAL A 91 9.26 8.91 14.89
N ASP A 92 8.12 9.43 15.33
CA ASP A 92 8.00 10.82 15.80
C ASP A 92 8.93 11.11 16.99
N HIS A 93 9.35 10.08 17.76
CA HIS A 93 10.37 10.27 18.79
C HIS A 93 11.67 10.88 18.25
N PHE A 94 12.06 10.48 17.04
CA PHE A 94 13.28 10.92 16.39
C PHE A 94 13.03 12.13 15.47
N VAL A 95 11.86 12.19 14.85
CA VAL A 95 11.49 13.25 13.91
C VAL A 95 10.64 14.28 14.64
N THR A 96 11.27 15.24 15.31
CA THR A 96 10.54 16.31 16.03
C THR A 96 9.92 17.31 15.05
N LYS A 97 8.65 17.71 15.28
CA LYS A 97 7.97 18.72 14.44
C LYS A 97 8.81 19.99 14.29
N GLY A 98 9.04 20.41 13.05
CA GLY A 98 9.79 21.61 12.69
C GLY A 98 11.30 21.42 12.52
N SER A 99 11.86 20.24 12.80
CA SER A 99 13.27 19.91 12.57
C SER A 99 13.63 19.88 11.07
N HIS A 100 14.92 19.74 10.73
CA HIS A 100 15.31 19.60 9.32
C HIS A 100 14.77 18.31 8.72
N THR A 101 14.87 17.20 9.46
CA THR A 101 14.33 15.90 9.03
C THR A 101 12.82 15.96 8.83
N ASP A 102 12.10 16.60 9.76
CA ASP A 102 10.65 16.77 9.67
C ASP A 102 10.22 17.54 8.42
N ARG A 103 10.87 18.68 8.13
CA ARG A 103 10.51 19.50 6.96
C ARG A 103 10.76 18.77 5.64
N HIS A 104 11.85 18.01 5.55
CA HIS A 104 12.15 17.18 4.37
C HIS A 104 11.15 16.03 4.22
N ALA A 105 10.85 15.33 5.31
CA ALA A 105 9.83 14.27 5.33
C ALA A 105 8.44 14.82 4.98
N ALA A 106 8.07 16.01 5.45
CA ALA A 106 6.82 16.69 5.11
C ALA A 106 6.78 17.10 3.63
N HIS A 107 7.92 17.54 3.08
CA HIS A 107 8.03 17.90 1.66
C HIS A 107 7.79 16.68 0.77
N ASN A 108 8.50 15.58 1.00
CA ASN A 108 8.34 14.36 0.20
C ASN A 108 7.02 13.63 0.51
N GLY A 109 6.57 13.64 1.76
CA GLY A 109 5.29 13.10 2.23
C GLY A 109 5.20 11.57 2.25
N THR A 110 5.93 10.87 1.39
CA THR A 110 5.98 9.41 1.29
C THR A 110 7.31 8.93 0.73
N SER A 111 7.72 7.70 1.07
CA SER A 111 8.74 6.97 0.31
C SER A 111 8.19 6.62 -1.08
N VAL A 112 9.06 6.55 -2.08
CA VAL A 112 8.69 6.24 -3.47
C VAL A 112 9.46 5.02 -3.96
N TYR A 113 8.74 3.97 -4.36
CA TYR A 113 9.32 2.67 -4.73
C TYR A 113 9.28 2.50 -6.25
N LEU A 114 10.33 2.92 -6.95
CA LEU A 114 10.33 2.94 -8.42
C LEU A 114 10.71 1.58 -9.06
N GLY A 115 10.78 0.51 -8.26
CA GLY A 115 11.22 -0.84 -8.65
C GLY A 115 12.73 -0.97 -8.98
N ILE A 116 13.35 0.11 -9.47
CA ILE A 116 14.77 0.19 -9.78
C ILE A 116 15.59 0.73 -8.61
N GLU A 117 15.05 1.76 -7.96
CA GLU A 117 15.65 2.48 -6.85
C GLU A 117 14.51 2.94 -5.94
N THR A 118 14.69 2.74 -4.65
CA THR A 118 13.76 3.24 -3.63
C THR A 118 14.28 4.57 -3.14
N PHE A 119 13.41 5.58 -3.11
CA PHE A 119 13.70 6.89 -2.56
C PHE A 119 12.96 7.03 -1.23
N PRO A 120 13.65 6.81 -0.09
CA PRO A 120 12.98 6.79 1.20
C PRO A 120 12.60 8.20 1.64
N MET A 121 11.51 8.32 2.39
CA MET A 121 11.09 9.58 3.01
C MET A 121 12.07 10.05 4.09
N LEU A 122 12.69 9.10 4.79
CA LEU A 122 13.62 9.32 5.90
C LEU A 122 14.97 8.64 5.61
N PRO A 123 16.11 9.22 6.04
CA PRO A 123 17.41 8.60 5.80
C PRO A 123 17.53 7.19 6.38
N ASP A 124 18.28 6.32 5.70
CA ASP A 124 18.40 4.89 6.04
C ASP A 124 18.81 4.62 7.50
N ARG A 125 19.73 5.42 8.07
CA ARG A 125 20.12 5.30 9.49
C ARG A 125 18.91 5.39 10.44
N LEU A 126 17.90 6.17 10.06
CA LEU A 126 16.65 6.28 10.78
C LEU A 126 15.71 5.15 10.37
N SER A 127 15.19 5.20 9.12
CA SER A 127 14.10 4.34 8.64
C SER A 127 14.43 2.86 8.63
N LYS A 128 15.69 2.48 8.34
CA LYS A 128 16.19 1.10 8.31
C LYS A 128 17.05 0.75 9.53
N GLY A 129 17.13 1.65 10.50
CA GLY A 129 18.01 1.54 11.66
C GLY A 129 17.26 1.77 12.96
N ILE A 130 17.45 2.96 13.53
CA ILE A 130 17.06 3.25 14.92
C ILE A 130 15.54 3.29 15.14
N SER A 131 14.74 3.54 14.10
CA SER A 131 13.26 3.47 14.19
C SER A 131 12.67 2.19 13.62
N SER A 132 13.43 1.40 12.86
CA SER A 132 12.95 0.13 12.30
C SER A 132 12.81 -0.93 13.38
N LEU A 133 11.73 -1.71 13.32
CA LEU A 133 11.45 -2.82 14.23
C LEU A 133 12.17 -4.11 13.80
N LEU A 134 13.46 -3.98 13.46
CA LEU A 134 14.32 -5.11 13.08
C LEU A 134 14.42 -6.16 14.21
N PRO A 135 14.58 -7.45 13.87
CA PRO A 135 14.74 -8.52 14.85
C PRO A 135 15.92 -8.32 15.79
N GLY A 136 15.75 -8.77 17.05
CA GLY A 136 16.84 -8.86 18.02
C GLY A 136 17.19 -7.55 18.74
N GLU A 137 16.62 -6.42 18.35
CA GLU A 137 16.83 -5.15 19.03
C GLU A 137 15.56 -4.66 19.76
N ASP A 138 15.76 -4.05 20.92
CA ASP A 138 14.69 -3.41 21.66
C ASP A 138 14.32 -2.07 20.99
N ARG A 139 13.02 -1.81 20.87
CA ARG A 139 12.49 -0.62 20.19
C ARG A 139 11.31 -0.03 20.93
N TYR A 140 11.20 1.30 20.92
CA TYR A 140 9.98 1.97 21.31
C TYR A 140 8.93 1.84 20.21
N ALA A 141 7.71 1.55 20.64
CA ALA A 141 6.55 1.46 19.76
C ALA A 141 5.31 2.09 20.39
N MET A 142 4.42 2.57 19.53
CA MET A 142 3.04 2.86 19.84
C MET A 142 2.24 1.57 19.63
N VAL A 143 1.73 0.97 20.70
CA VAL A 143 0.92 -0.25 20.60
C VAL A 143 -0.55 0.12 20.51
N VAL A 144 -1.21 -0.39 19.47
CA VAL A 144 -2.67 -0.35 19.30
C VAL A 144 -3.24 -1.68 19.71
N GLU A 145 -4.21 -1.66 20.62
CA GLU A 145 -4.89 -2.86 21.10
C GLU A 145 -6.37 -2.84 20.70
N TYR A 146 -6.88 -3.94 20.17
CA TYR A 146 -8.30 -4.14 19.88
C TYR A 146 -8.70 -5.60 20.02
N THR A 147 -9.97 -5.87 20.29
CA THR A 147 -10.50 -7.24 20.37
C THR A 147 -11.32 -7.57 19.14
N VAL A 148 -11.07 -8.72 18.53
CA VAL A 148 -11.90 -9.29 17.46
C VAL A 148 -12.86 -10.30 18.07
N LEU A 149 -14.16 -10.06 17.90
CA LEU A 149 -15.23 -10.93 18.40
C LEU A 149 -15.42 -12.15 17.47
N PRO A 150 -16.10 -13.23 17.92
CA PRO A 150 -16.36 -14.40 17.08
C PRO A 150 -17.02 -14.09 15.72
N GLY A 151 -17.86 -13.05 15.66
CA GLY A 151 -18.51 -12.58 14.43
C GLY A 151 -17.66 -11.66 13.55
N GLY A 152 -16.39 -11.43 13.89
CA GLY A 152 -15.47 -10.56 13.14
C GLY A 152 -15.64 -9.07 13.36
N SER A 153 -16.56 -8.63 14.23
CA SER A 153 -16.63 -7.23 14.66
C SER A 153 -15.46 -6.88 15.58
N VAL A 154 -14.98 -5.65 15.45
CA VAL A 154 -13.88 -5.10 16.25
C VAL A 154 -14.46 -4.31 17.43
N ARG A 155 -13.98 -4.62 18.63
CA ARG A 155 -14.12 -3.76 19.81
C ARG A 155 -12.79 -3.02 20.00
N ASN A 156 -12.83 -1.71 19.76
CA ASN A 156 -11.66 -0.85 19.95
C ASN A 156 -11.16 -0.94 21.40
N GLY A 157 -9.85 -1.03 21.57
CA GLY A 157 -9.18 -1.04 22.87
C GLY A 157 -8.43 0.26 23.11
N SER A 158 -7.21 0.13 23.62
CA SER A 158 -6.37 1.27 24.04
C SER A 158 -5.15 1.45 23.13
N ILE A 159 -4.55 2.63 23.20
CA ILE A 159 -3.26 2.93 22.59
C ILE A 159 -2.31 3.37 23.69
N PHE A 160 -1.08 2.87 23.69
CA PHE A 160 -0.09 3.20 24.72
C PHE A 160 1.34 2.99 24.20
N ARG A 161 2.33 3.51 24.94
CA ARG A 161 3.75 3.34 24.62
C ARG A 161 4.28 2.03 25.18
N ALA A 162 5.08 1.33 24.39
CA ALA A 162 5.72 0.09 24.83
C ALA A 162 7.16 -0.03 24.36
N LEU A 163 7.92 -0.86 25.06
CA LEU A 163 9.16 -1.43 24.60
C LEU A 163 8.90 -2.82 24.05
N VAL A 164 9.26 -3.04 22.79
CA VAL A 164 9.03 -4.29 22.05
C VAL A 164 10.35 -4.84 21.53
N ASN A 165 10.36 -6.14 21.22
CA ASN A 165 11.51 -6.82 20.64
C ASN A 165 10.97 -7.81 19.59
N ASN A 166 11.30 -7.55 18.32
CA ASN A 166 10.85 -8.40 17.21
C ASN A 166 11.58 -9.76 17.29
N LYS A 167 10.80 -10.84 17.39
CA LYS A 167 11.31 -12.21 17.50
C LYS A 167 11.60 -12.82 16.13
N ALA A 168 10.91 -12.39 15.09
CA ALA A 168 11.08 -12.90 13.74
C ALA A 168 10.59 -11.90 12.69
N LYS A 169 11.47 -11.61 11.72
CA LYS A 169 11.07 -11.03 10.44
C LYS A 169 10.68 -12.17 9.52
N LEU A 170 9.42 -12.20 9.11
CA LEU A 170 8.86 -13.22 8.23
C LEU A 170 8.68 -12.65 6.81
N VAL A 171 8.62 -13.53 5.83
CA VAL A 171 8.50 -13.17 4.40
C VAL A 171 7.10 -13.50 3.90
N TYR A 172 6.45 -12.57 3.21
CA TYR A 172 5.10 -12.75 2.69
C TYR A 172 4.93 -14.04 1.87
N GLU A 173 5.86 -14.33 0.97
CA GLU A 173 5.81 -15.51 0.11
C GLU A 173 5.88 -16.80 0.93
N GLU A 174 6.84 -16.90 1.85
CA GLU A 174 7.05 -18.09 2.68
C GLU A 174 5.86 -18.38 3.60
N ILE A 175 5.30 -17.33 4.23
CA ILE A 175 4.14 -17.47 5.13
C ILE A 175 2.87 -17.72 4.33
N GLY A 176 2.71 -17.08 3.17
CA GLY A 176 1.58 -17.28 2.27
C GLY A 176 1.50 -18.73 1.80
N ASP A 177 2.58 -19.22 1.20
CA ASP A 177 2.68 -20.60 0.70
C ASP A 177 2.42 -21.62 1.82
N TRP A 178 2.93 -21.35 3.03
CA TRP A 178 2.70 -22.23 4.17
C TRP A 178 1.23 -22.25 4.62
N LEU A 179 0.61 -21.08 4.82
CA LEU A 179 -0.78 -20.99 5.27
C LEU A 179 -1.78 -21.53 4.24
N GLU A 180 -1.42 -21.48 2.96
CA GLU A 180 -2.22 -22.02 1.85
C GLU A 180 -1.95 -23.51 1.59
N GLY A 181 -0.99 -24.11 2.30
CA GLY A 181 -0.66 -25.53 2.19
C GLY A 181 0.21 -25.89 0.98
N ALA A 182 0.80 -24.90 0.31
CA ALA A 182 1.73 -25.09 -0.79
C ALA A 182 3.18 -25.38 -0.32
N ALA A 183 3.52 -25.02 0.92
CA ALA A 183 4.83 -25.24 1.52
C ALA A 183 4.74 -25.73 2.99
N PRO A 184 5.78 -26.41 3.53
CA PRO A 184 5.85 -26.71 4.96
C PRO A 184 6.09 -25.45 5.81
N VAL A 185 6.01 -25.58 7.14
CA VAL A 185 6.31 -24.50 8.08
C VAL A 185 7.73 -23.96 7.82
N PRO A 186 7.90 -22.64 7.60
CA PRO A 186 9.22 -22.06 7.35
C PRO A 186 10.17 -22.18 8.55
N PRO A 187 11.50 -22.27 8.33
CA PRO A 187 12.50 -22.25 9.41
C PRO A 187 12.43 -20.99 10.28
N SER A 188 12.09 -19.83 9.69
CA SER A 188 11.87 -18.55 10.38
C SER A 188 10.74 -18.61 11.41
N VAL A 189 9.76 -19.51 11.22
CA VAL A 189 8.66 -19.76 12.16
C VAL A 189 9.04 -20.84 13.18
N SER A 190 9.46 -22.01 12.68
CA SER A 190 9.72 -23.19 13.52
C SER A 190 10.92 -23.04 14.47
N SER A 191 11.84 -22.11 14.19
CA SER A 191 12.96 -21.79 15.08
C SER A 191 12.56 -20.97 16.31
N VAL A 192 11.36 -20.38 16.32
CA VAL A 192 10.84 -19.57 17.44
C VAL A 192 9.69 -20.32 18.12
N PRO A 193 9.90 -20.85 19.35
CA PRO A 193 8.86 -21.60 20.06
C PRO A 193 7.56 -20.82 20.23
N GLY A 194 6.43 -21.42 19.84
CA GLY A 194 5.09 -20.83 19.96
C GLY A 194 4.70 -19.89 18.81
N LEU A 195 5.61 -19.55 17.89
CA LEU A 195 5.32 -18.63 16.80
C LEU A 195 4.38 -19.26 15.75
N GLU A 196 4.45 -20.58 15.57
CA GLU A 196 3.58 -21.31 14.66
C GLU A 196 2.10 -21.19 15.06
N GLU A 197 1.79 -21.39 16.35
CA GLU A 197 0.45 -21.17 16.91
C GLU A 197 0.03 -19.71 16.83
N GLN A 198 0.97 -18.80 17.04
CA GLN A 198 0.73 -17.37 16.97
C GLN A 198 0.24 -16.98 15.56
N ILE A 199 0.97 -17.37 14.50
CA ILE A 199 0.60 -17.02 13.11
C ILE A 199 -0.72 -17.68 12.70
N ARG A 200 -0.99 -18.90 13.16
CA ARG A 200 -2.31 -19.52 12.92
C ARG A 200 -3.45 -18.76 13.60
N LEU A 201 -3.22 -18.22 14.80
CA LEU A 201 -4.18 -17.34 15.46
C LEU A 201 -4.37 -16.04 14.67
N GLN A 202 -3.31 -15.48 14.08
CA GLN A 202 -3.41 -14.31 13.20
C GLN A 202 -4.24 -14.62 11.94
N ALA A 203 -4.03 -15.78 11.31
CA ALA A 203 -4.82 -16.23 10.16
C ALA A 203 -6.32 -16.40 10.51
N GLU A 204 -6.60 -16.91 11.70
CA GLU A 204 -7.97 -17.02 12.22
C GLU A 204 -8.64 -15.65 12.41
N VAL A 205 -7.92 -14.69 13.01
CA VAL A 205 -8.39 -13.30 13.14
C VAL A 205 -8.70 -12.70 11.78
N THR A 206 -7.79 -12.86 10.83
CA THR A 206 -7.89 -12.35 9.45
C THR A 206 -9.14 -12.86 8.76
N ARG A 207 -9.41 -14.17 8.87
CA ARG A 207 -10.63 -14.79 8.32
C ARG A 207 -11.91 -14.16 8.88
N ARG A 208 -11.95 -13.86 10.18
CA ARG A 208 -13.10 -13.22 10.83
C ARG A 208 -13.30 -11.78 10.37
N LEU A 209 -12.22 -10.98 10.40
CA LEU A 209 -12.22 -9.58 9.94
C LEU A 209 -12.66 -9.47 8.48
N ARG A 210 -12.03 -10.26 7.60
CA ARG A 210 -12.34 -10.27 6.16
C ARG A 210 -13.79 -10.66 5.90
N SER A 211 -14.26 -11.75 6.52
CA SER A 211 -15.66 -12.21 6.37
C SER A 211 -16.65 -11.12 6.75
N ARG A 212 -16.42 -10.43 7.88
CA ARG A 212 -17.26 -9.32 8.33
C ARG A 212 -17.23 -8.15 7.34
N ARG A 213 -16.04 -7.74 6.91
CA ARG A 213 -15.81 -6.62 5.99
C ARG A 213 -16.44 -6.86 4.61
N MET A 214 -16.35 -8.08 4.08
CA MET A 214 -17.04 -8.47 2.85
C MET A 214 -18.57 -8.45 3.00
N GLN A 215 -19.12 -8.88 4.15
CA GLN A 215 -20.57 -8.77 4.43
C GLN A 215 -21.05 -7.31 4.52
N GLU A 216 -20.16 -6.39 4.93
CA GLU A 216 -20.41 -4.95 4.96
C GLU A 216 -20.28 -4.28 3.59
N GLY A 217 -19.74 -4.99 2.60
CA GLY A 217 -19.69 -4.56 1.20
C GLY A 217 -18.33 -4.04 0.76
N ALA A 218 -17.24 -4.43 1.45
CA ALA A 218 -15.90 -4.13 0.97
C ALA A 218 -15.66 -4.76 -0.41
N LEU A 219 -14.96 -4.02 -1.26
CA LEU A 219 -14.71 -4.41 -2.64
C LEU A 219 -13.37 -5.14 -2.70
N ASP A 220 -13.40 -6.38 -3.16
CA ASP A 220 -12.18 -7.12 -3.47
C ASP A 220 -11.72 -6.70 -4.88
N LEU A 221 -10.89 -5.67 -4.94
CA LEU A 221 -10.35 -5.11 -6.19
C LEU A 221 -8.96 -5.68 -6.45
N GLU A 222 -8.67 -6.01 -7.70
CA GLU A 222 -7.40 -6.59 -8.12
C GLU A 222 -6.86 -5.84 -9.32
N THR A 223 -5.60 -5.43 -9.28
CA THR A 223 -4.94 -4.78 -10.42
C THR A 223 -3.67 -5.52 -10.76
N LEU A 224 -3.44 -5.78 -12.04
CA LEU A 224 -2.19 -6.34 -12.54
C LEU A 224 -1.15 -5.21 -12.66
N GLU A 225 -0.54 -4.86 -11.55
CA GLU A 225 0.64 -3.99 -11.54
C GLU A 225 1.88 -4.86 -11.56
N ALA A 226 2.63 -4.82 -12.67
CA ALA A 226 3.85 -5.60 -12.80
C ALA A 226 5.07 -4.80 -12.33
N GLU A 227 5.84 -5.41 -11.44
CA GLU A 227 7.07 -4.85 -10.88
C GLU A 227 8.30 -5.36 -11.64
N PRO A 228 9.30 -4.50 -11.90
CA PRO A 228 10.51 -4.91 -12.58
C PRO A 228 11.43 -5.70 -11.65
N VAL A 229 11.86 -6.89 -12.12
CA VAL A 229 12.91 -7.66 -11.46
C VAL A 229 14.24 -7.27 -12.08
N MET A 230 15.15 -6.77 -11.25
CA MET A 230 16.48 -6.33 -11.69
C MET A 230 17.51 -7.44 -11.59
N LYS A 231 18.36 -7.58 -12.61
CA LYS A 231 19.60 -8.36 -12.57
C LYS A 231 20.77 -7.43 -12.86
N GLY A 232 21.45 -7.00 -11.79
CA GLY A 232 22.39 -5.88 -11.88
C GLY A 232 21.68 -4.61 -12.34
N GLU A 233 22.17 -3.98 -13.40
CA GLU A 233 21.57 -2.77 -13.98
C GLU A 233 20.58 -3.05 -15.12
N THR A 234 20.18 -4.31 -15.31
CA THR A 234 19.27 -4.70 -16.41
C THR A 234 17.94 -5.19 -15.87
N VAL A 235 16.84 -4.79 -16.51
CA VAL A 235 15.51 -5.35 -16.25
C VAL A 235 15.48 -6.77 -16.80
N HIS A 236 15.34 -7.75 -15.92
CA HIS A 236 15.35 -9.16 -16.25
C HIS A 236 13.96 -9.67 -16.64
N SER A 237 12.95 -9.31 -15.86
CA SER A 237 11.55 -9.69 -16.07
C SER A 237 10.62 -8.65 -15.45
N LEU A 238 9.32 -8.78 -15.74
CA LEU A 238 8.25 -8.10 -15.02
C LEU A 238 7.43 -9.18 -14.32
N VAL A 239 7.18 -9.01 -13.02
CA VAL A 239 6.42 -9.97 -12.22
C VAL A 239 5.20 -9.30 -11.61
N ILE A 240 4.08 -10.00 -11.59
CA ILE A 240 2.88 -9.55 -10.88
C ILE A 240 3.03 -10.02 -9.44
N GLN A 241 2.82 -9.10 -8.50
CA GLN A 241 2.77 -9.45 -7.10
C GLN A 241 1.36 -9.96 -6.77
N GLU A 242 1.25 -11.24 -6.47
CA GLU A 242 -0.03 -11.86 -6.12
C GLU A 242 -0.37 -11.60 -4.65
N GLN A 243 -1.66 -11.41 -4.38
CA GLN A 243 -2.17 -11.39 -3.03
C GLN A 243 -2.15 -12.80 -2.45
N ASN A 244 -1.66 -12.95 -1.23
CA ASN A 244 -1.62 -14.24 -0.53
C ASN A 244 -2.13 -14.10 0.91
N ALA A 245 -2.27 -15.23 1.62
CA ALA A 245 -2.78 -15.27 2.98
C ALA A 245 -1.99 -14.36 3.94
N ALA A 246 -0.67 -14.29 3.80
CA ALA A 246 0.19 -13.48 4.68
C ALA A 246 -0.04 -11.96 4.47
N ARG A 247 -0.17 -11.52 3.22
CA ARG A 247 -0.53 -10.12 2.89
C ARG A 247 -1.91 -9.75 3.42
N GLN A 248 -2.87 -10.68 3.34
CA GLN A 248 -4.20 -10.47 3.91
C GLN A 248 -4.16 -10.30 5.43
N ILE A 249 -3.29 -11.02 6.15
CA ILE A 249 -3.11 -10.82 7.59
C ILE A 249 -2.75 -9.37 7.89
N ILE A 250 -1.69 -8.88 7.26
CA ILE A 250 -1.22 -7.52 7.49
C ILE A 250 -2.30 -6.51 7.09
N GLU A 251 -2.93 -6.68 5.94
CA GLU A 251 -3.99 -5.77 5.46
C GLU A 251 -5.14 -5.64 6.47
N GLU A 252 -5.73 -6.76 6.92
CA GLU A 252 -6.87 -6.75 7.84
C GLU A 252 -6.48 -6.20 9.22
N PHE A 253 -5.27 -6.53 9.71
CA PHE A 253 -4.78 -6.05 10.99
C PHE A 253 -4.56 -4.54 10.96
N MET A 254 -3.91 -4.03 9.91
CA MET A 254 -3.67 -2.59 9.78
C MET A 254 -4.99 -1.84 9.64
N VAL A 255 -5.98 -2.37 8.91
CA VAL A 255 -7.29 -1.73 8.79
C VAL A 255 -7.99 -1.59 10.14
N ALA A 256 -8.00 -2.65 10.95
CA ALA A 256 -8.57 -2.61 12.29
C ALA A 256 -7.80 -1.67 13.24
N ALA A 257 -6.46 -1.71 13.21
CA ALA A 257 -5.62 -0.82 14.00
C ALA A 257 -5.86 0.66 13.67
N ASN A 258 -5.91 1.00 12.37
CA ASN A 258 -6.21 2.35 11.91
C ASN A 258 -7.61 2.81 12.37
N GLY A 259 -8.62 1.94 12.36
CA GLY A 259 -9.96 2.23 12.90
C GLY A 259 -9.95 2.49 14.41
N THR A 260 -9.17 1.72 15.17
CA THR A 260 -8.97 1.96 16.61
C THR A 260 -8.29 3.31 16.88
N MET A 261 -7.33 3.74 16.06
CA MET A 261 -6.71 5.06 16.19
C MET A 261 -7.70 6.20 15.96
N VAL A 262 -8.56 6.09 14.93
CA VAL A 262 -9.65 7.06 14.69
C VAL A 262 -10.59 7.11 15.88
N HIS A 263 -10.93 5.96 16.47
CA HIS A 263 -11.79 5.90 17.66
C HIS A 263 -11.17 6.61 18.88
N VAL A 264 -9.88 6.40 19.15
CA VAL A 264 -9.18 7.03 20.29
C VAL A 264 -9.12 8.56 20.11
N LEU A 265 -8.67 9.04 18.94
CA LEU A 265 -8.62 10.48 18.66
C LEU A 265 -10.01 11.12 18.66
N GLY A 266 -11.02 10.42 18.11
CA GLY A 266 -12.40 10.88 18.08
C GLY A 266 -13.00 10.99 19.48
N SER A 267 -12.75 10.00 20.34
CA SER A 267 -13.18 10.01 21.75
C SER A 267 -12.54 11.16 22.55
N ALA A 268 -11.28 11.48 22.24
CA ALA A 268 -10.57 12.62 22.80
C ALA A 268 -10.94 13.98 22.16
N LYS A 269 -11.84 13.98 21.16
CA LYS A 269 -12.24 15.17 20.37
C LYS A 269 -11.07 15.89 19.71
N VAL A 270 -10.04 15.14 19.32
CA VAL A 270 -8.86 15.68 18.63
C VAL A 270 -9.07 15.63 17.11
N PRO A 271 -8.96 16.77 16.41
CA PRO A 271 -8.93 16.80 14.95
C PRO A 271 -7.82 15.92 14.38
N MET A 272 -8.10 15.25 13.27
CA MET A 272 -7.18 14.29 12.65
C MET A 272 -7.20 14.39 11.14
N ILE A 273 -6.30 13.66 10.47
CA ILE A 273 -6.39 13.42 9.03
C ILE A 273 -7.01 12.04 8.84
N GLN A 274 -8.03 11.93 8.00
CA GLN A 274 -8.63 10.66 7.58
C GLN A 274 -8.22 10.31 6.16
N ARG A 275 -8.18 9.00 5.86
CA ARG A 275 -7.99 8.47 4.51
C ARG A 275 -9.36 8.05 3.98
N VAL A 276 -9.81 8.72 2.93
CA VAL A 276 -11.17 8.52 2.40
C VAL A 276 -11.12 8.10 0.94
N VAL A 277 -12.10 7.28 0.56
CA VAL A 277 -12.49 7.07 -0.83
C VAL A 277 -13.96 7.43 -0.88
N ARG A 278 -14.27 8.54 -1.53
CA ARG A 278 -15.64 9.05 -1.58
C ARG A 278 -16.55 8.07 -2.32
N VAL A 279 -17.85 8.25 -2.08
CA VAL A 279 -18.87 7.67 -2.94
C VAL A 279 -18.57 8.04 -4.41
N PRO A 280 -18.54 7.07 -5.34
CA PRO A 280 -18.14 7.30 -6.72
C PRO A 280 -18.94 8.41 -7.40
N LYS A 281 -18.26 9.45 -7.89
CA LYS A 281 -18.90 10.51 -8.69
C LYS A 281 -19.40 9.99 -10.04
N HIS A 282 -18.75 8.96 -10.59
CA HIS A 282 -19.08 8.34 -11.88
C HIS A 282 -19.82 7.01 -11.71
N TRP A 283 -20.73 6.92 -10.74
CA TRP A 283 -21.52 5.71 -10.49
C TRP A 283 -22.32 5.26 -11.73
N ASP A 284 -22.86 6.20 -12.51
CA ASP A 284 -23.57 5.85 -13.75
C ASP A 284 -22.67 5.06 -14.72
N GLY A 285 -21.39 5.42 -14.82
CA GLY A 285 -20.42 4.64 -15.61
C GLY A 285 -20.16 3.24 -15.05
N ILE A 286 -20.22 3.07 -13.72
CA ILE A 286 -20.14 1.75 -13.06
C ILE A 286 -21.38 0.92 -13.38
N VAL A 287 -22.57 1.54 -13.35
CA VAL A 287 -23.84 0.91 -13.73
C VAL A 287 -23.82 0.47 -15.20
N GLU A 288 -23.38 1.33 -16.11
CA GLU A 288 -23.21 1.03 -17.53
C GLU A 288 -22.22 -0.11 -17.76
N THR A 289 -21.09 -0.09 -17.04
CA THR A 289 -20.09 -1.16 -17.09
C THR A 289 -20.72 -2.47 -16.66
N ALA A 290 -21.41 -2.52 -15.51
CA ALA A 290 -22.09 -3.74 -15.05
C ALA A 290 -23.18 -4.24 -16.01
N ALA A 291 -23.91 -3.32 -16.66
CA ALA A 291 -24.93 -3.65 -17.64
C ALA A 291 -24.35 -4.36 -18.88
N ALA A 292 -23.11 -4.03 -19.29
CA ALA A 292 -22.41 -4.74 -20.36
C ALA A 292 -22.17 -6.23 -20.03
N TYR A 293 -22.06 -6.56 -18.74
CA TYR A 293 -21.97 -7.93 -18.23
C TYR A 293 -23.34 -8.52 -17.84
N ARG A 294 -24.44 -7.89 -18.28
CA ARG A 294 -25.83 -8.28 -17.98
C ARG A 294 -26.12 -8.34 -16.47
N PHE A 295 -25.43 -7.51 -15.69
CA PHE A 295 -25.66 -7.34 -14.27
C PHE A 295 -26.32 -5.99 -14.00
N LYS A 296 -27.41 -5.98 -13.22
CA LYS A 296 -28.14 -4.76 -12.90
C LYS A 296 -27.72 -4.23 -11.54
N LEU A 297 -26.99 -3.12 -11.54
CA LEU A 297 -26.73 -2.33 -10.33
C LEU A 297 -27.87 -1.34 -10.04
N PRO A 298 -28.08 -0.95 -8.78
CA PRO A 298 -29.02 0.12 -8.44
C PRO A 298 -28.57 1.47 -8.99
N LYS A 299 -29.53 2.40 -9.14
CA LYS A 299 -29.23 3.77 -9.60
C LYS A 299 -28.41 4.57 -8.60
N GLN A 300 -28.56 4.29 -7.31
CA GLN A 300 -27.77 4.92 -6.26
C GLN A 300 -26.55 4.07 -5.93
N PRO A 301 -25.42 4.69 -5.55
CA PRO A 301 -24.22 3.97 -5.12
C PRO A 301 -24.50 2.98 -3.99
N ASP A 302 -24.10 1.73 -4.21
CA ASP A 302 -24.29 0.62 -3.27
C ASP A 302 -23.07 -0.31 -3.36
N SER A 303 -22.23 -0.26 -2.32
CA SER A 303 -21.00 -1.04 -2.25
C SER A 303 -21.28 -2.56 -2.20
N LYS A 304 -22.37 -2.99 -1.55
CA LYS A 304 -22.74 -4.42 -1.46
C LYS A 304 -23.22 -4.95 -2.81
N ALA A 305 -23.98 -4.16 -3.55
CA ALA A 305 -24.39 -4.53 -4.90
C ALA A 305 -23.18 -4.61 -5.84
N LEU A 306 -22.24 -3.66 -5.72
CA LEU A 306 -21.00 -3.66 -6.51
C LEU A 306 -20.09 -4.84 -6.14
N ALA A 307 -19.92 -5.16 -4.85
CA ALA A 307 -19.15 -6.31 -4.40
C ALA A 307 -19.67 -7.61 -5.02
N LYS A 308 -20.99 -7.85 -4.95
CA LYS A 308 -21.64 -9.01 -5.59
C LYS A 308 -21.41 -9.08 -7.09
N PHE A 309 -21.39 -7.94 -7.77
CA PHE A 309 -21.06 -7.88 -9.19
C PHE A 309 -19.62 -8.31 -9.44
N LEU A 310 -18.66 -7.73 -8.70
CA LEU A 310 -17.23 -8.01 -8.82
C LEU A 310 -16.92 -9.49 -8.51
N ASP A 311 -17.43 -10.04 -7.42
CA ASP A 311 -17.24 -11.45 -7.05
C ASP A 311 -17.71 -12.40 -8.15
N ARG A 312 -18.87 -12.10 -8.75
CA ARG A 312 -19.40 -12.88 -9.87
C ARG A 312 -18.50 -12.80 -11.10
N GLN A 313 -17.95 -11.64 -11.43
CA GLN A 313 -17.07 -11.50 -12.60
C GLN A 313 -15.71 -12.14 -12.36
N ARG A 314 -15.16 -12.03 -11.14
CA ARG A 314 -13.92 -12.70 -10.74
C ARG A 314 -14.02 -14.22 -10.95
N ALA A 315 -15.13 -14.82 -10.52
CA ALA A 315 -15.36 -16.25 -10.70
C ALA A 315 -15.63 -16.65 -12.16
N ALA A 316 -16.25 -15.77 -12.96
CA ALA A 316 -16.64 -16.08 -14.34
C ALA A 316 -15.50 -15.92 -15.36
N ASP A 317 -14.63 -14.93 -15.18
CA ASP A 317 -13.54 -14.59 -16.09
C ASP A 317 -12.33 -14.03 -15.32
N PRO A 318 -11.59 -14.88 -14.58
CA PRO A 318 -10.48 -14.43 -13.73
C PRO A 318 -9.35 -13.76 -14.53
N GLU A 319 -9.16 -14.13 -15.79
CA GLU A 319 -8.08 -13.59 -16.63
C GLU A 319 -8.33 -12.13 -17.04
N ARG A 320 -9.60 -11.73 -17.23
CA ARG A 320 -9.99 -10.35 -17.54
C ARG A 320 -10.48 -9.56 -16.34
N PHE A 321 -10.71 -10.22 -15.21
CA PHE A 321 -11.20 -9.56 -14.00
C PHE A 321 -10.33 -8.38 -13.57
N PRO A 322 -8.98 -8.44 -13.62
CA PRO A 322 -8.18 -7.29 -13.22
C PRO A 322 -8.37 -6.05 -14.11
N ASP A 323 -8.66 -6.23 -15.41
CA ASP A 323 -8.93 -5.11 -16.32
C ASP A 323 -10.31 -4.47 -16.01
N LEU A 324 -11.31 -5.30 -15.67
CA LEU A 324 -12.60 -4.82 -15.16
C LEU A 324 -12.42 -4.08 -13.83
N SER A 325 -11.68 -4.68 -12.89
CA SER A 325 -11.43 -4.10 -11.58
C SER A 325 -10.73 -2.74 -11.69
N LEU A 326 -9.71 -2.62 -12.55
CA LEU A 326 -9.06 -1.35 -12.85
C LEU A 326 -10.03 -0.31 -13.45
N THR A 327 -10.98 -0.75 -14.27
CA THR A 327 -12.03 0.13 -14.82
C THR A 327 -12.92 0.67 -13.69
N ILE A 328 -13.35 -0.19 -12.77
CA ILE A 328 -14.14 0.20 -11.60
C ILE A 328 -13.34 1.16 -10.69
N VAL A 329 -12.07 0.86 -10.40
CA VAL A 329 -11.17 1.76 -9.65
C VAL A 329 -11.11 3.16 -10.26
N LYS A 330 -10.93 3.25 -11.59
CA LYS A 330 -10.88 4.54 -12.31
C LYS A 330 -12.19 5.32 -12.20
N LEU A 331 -13.34 4.64 -12.20
CA LEU A 331 -14.66 5.26 -12.08
C LEU A 331 -15.00 5.66 -10.63
N MET A 332 -14.50 4.92 -9.64
CA MET A 332 -14.62 5.27 -8.23
C MET A 332 -13.87 6.56 -7.90
N GLY A 333 -12.69 6.74 -8.49
CA GLY A 333 -11.79 7.85 -8.19
C GLY A 333 -10.74 7.48 -7.14
N PRO A 334 -9.71 8.33 -6.97
CA PRO A 334 -8.60 8.04 -6.07
C PRO A 334 -9.02 8.20 -4.60
N GLY A 335 -8.28 7.54 -3.72
CA GLY A 335 -8.27 7.90 -2.30
C GLY A 335 -7.61 9.26 -2.08
N GLU A 336 -8.02 9.95 -1.02
CA GLU A 336 -7.44 11.22 -0.62
C GLU A 336 -7.38 11.34 0.90
N TYR A 337 -6.50 12.21 1.38
CA TYR A 337 -6.48 12.63 2.77
C TYR A 337 -7.38 13.84 2.94
N VAL A 338 -8.18 13.83 4.01
CA VAL A 338 -9.06 14.94 4.38
C VAL A 338 -8.91 15.25 5.86
N PRO A 339 -8.96 16.52 6.29
CA PRO A 339 -9.09 16.83 7.70
C PRO A 339 -10.45 16.34 8.19
N PHE A 340 -10.48 15.82 9.42
CA PHE A 340 -11.71 15.43 10.10
C PHE A 340 -11.74 16.08 11.49
N ILE A 341 -12.83 16.77 11.79
CA ILE A 341 -13.09 17.33 13.12
C ILE A 341 -14.12 16.42 13.80
N PRO A 342 -13.80 15.84 14.97
CA PRO A 342 -14.75 15.01 15.70
C PRO A 342 -16.08 15.74 15.94
N GLY A 343 -17.18 15.10 15.52
CA GLY A 343 -18.52 15.66 15.52
C GLY A 343 -19.08 15.94 14.12
N ASP A 344 -18.22 16.06 13.11
CA ASP A 344 -18.63 16.14 11.71
C ASP A 344 -19.14 14.79 11.20
N THR A 345 -19.88 14.81 10.09
CA THR A 345 -20.28 13.57 9.40
C THR A 345 -19.07 12.99 8.66
N PRO A 346 -18.63 11.77 8.99
CA PRO A 346 -17.50 11.15 8.30
C PRO A 346 -17.85 10.88 6.83
N ILE A 347 -16.89 11.09 5.94
CA ILE A 347 -17.03 10.82 4.51
C ILE A 347 -16.98 9.31 4.22
N GLY A 348 -16.13 8.60 4.96
CA GLY A 348 -15.89 7.17 4.80
C GLY A 348 -15.01 6.77 3.62
N HIS A 349 -14.77 5.47 3.53
CA HIS A 349 -13.94 4.82 2.53
C HIS A 349 -14.76 3.76 1.79
N PHE A 350 -15.38 4.17 0.68
CA PHE A 350 -16.33 3.37 -0.09
C PHE A 350 -15.80 1.97 -0.45
N ALA A 351 -14.54 1.87 -0.90
CA ALA A 351 -13.94 0.59 -1.30
C ALA A 351 -13.78 -0.39 -0.13
N LEU A 352 -13.55 0.11 1.07
CA LEU A 352 -13.29 -0.69 2.26
C LEU A 352 -14.57 -0.93 3.07
N ALA A 353 -15.67 -0.29 2.70
CA ALA A 353 -16.94 -0.27 3.43
C ALA A 353 -16.79 0.15 4.91
N VAL A 354 -15.86 1.05 5.21
CA VAL A 354 -15.64 1.62 6.55
C VAL A 354 -15.87 3.12 6.56
N MET A 355 -16.35 3.67 7.67
CA MET A 355 -16.54 5.13 7.83
C MET A 355 -15.33 5.82 8.48
N ASP A 356 -14.61 5.10 9.32
CA ASP A 356 -13.63 5.65 10.25
C ASP A 356 -12.25 5.08 9.94
N TYR A 357 -11.56 5.65 8.94
CA TYR A 357 -10.27 5.14 8.48
C TYR A 357 -9.22 6.25 8.33
N THR A 358 -7.99 5.91 8.69
CA THR A 358 -6.81 6.75 8.52
C THR A 358 -5.59 5.89 8.20
N HIS A 359 -4.45 6.52 7.95
CA HIS A 359 -3.15 5.86 7.85
C HIS A 359 -2.31 6.22 9.07
N SER A 360 -1.84 5.21 9.80
CA SER A 360 -1.07 5.41 11.03
C SER A 360 -0.10 4.27 11.35
N THR A 361 -0.01 3.27 10.47
CA THR A 361 0.73 2.02 10.66
C THR A 361 2.01 1.90 9.85
N ALA A 362 2.44 2.97 9.16
CA ALA A 362 3.64 2.99 8.32
C ALA A 362 4.46 4.30 8.41
N PRO A 363 4.86 4.73 9.62
CA PRO A 363 5.49 6.03 9.86
C PRO A 363 6.90 6.20 9.27
N ASN A 364 7.65 5.14 8.97
CA ASN A 364 8.96 5.28 8.32
C ASN A 364 8.83 5.72 6.86
N ARG A 365 7.67 5.51 6.24
CA ARG A 365 7.42 5.74 4.80
C ARG A 365 6.25 6.63 4.46
N ARG A 366 5.46 7.09 5.44
CA ARG A 366 4.34 8.02 5.22
C ARG A 366 4.29 9.09 6.30
N TYR A 367 4.31 10.36 5.88
CA TYR A 367 4.35 11.49 6.80
C TYR A 367 3.02 11.68 7.55
N VAL A 368 1.88 11.31 6.95
CA VAL A 368 0.57 11.36 7.63
C VAL A 368 0.55 10.50 8.89
N ASP A 369 1.25 9.37 8.88
CA ASP A 369 1.36 8.47 10.02
C ASP A 369 2.16 9.12 11.16
N ILE A 370 3.23 9.88 10.85
CA ILE A 370 3.97 10.70 11.83
C ILE A 370 3.07 11.80 12.41
N VAL A 371 2.26 12.47 11.58
CA VAL A 371 1.28 13.46 12.04
C VAL A 371 0.28 12.81 13.02
N ASN A 372 -0.27 11.66 12.68
CA ASN A 372 -1.21 10.94 13.54
C ASN A 372 -0.55 10.43 14.83
N GLN A 373 0.72 10.01 14.80
CA GLN A 373 1.47 9.67 16.01
C GLN A 373 1.60 10.86 16.97
N ARG A 374 1.92 12.05 16.46
CA ARG A 374 1.97 13.28 17.27
C ARG A 374 0.63 13.61 17.92
N LEU A 375 -0.46 13.47 17.17
CA LEU A 375 -1.82 13.67 17.69
C LEU A 375 -2.14 12.67 18.81
N LEU A 376 -1.80 11.39 18.63
CA LEU A 376 -2.01 10.36 19.64
C LEU A 376 -1.20 10.61 20.90
N LYS A 377 0.08 10.96 20.76
CA LYS A 377 0.93 11.27 21.92
C LYS A 377 0.43 12.46 22.70
N ALA A 378 -0.03 13.51 22.03
CA ALA A 378 -0.65 14.66 22.70
C ALA A 378 -1.87 14.24 23.53
N VAL A 379 -2.70 13.31 23.02
CA VAL A 379 -3.82 12.73 23.79
C VAL A 379 -3.32 11.94 25.00
N LEU A 380 -2.30 11.11 24.83
CA LEU A 380 -1.76 10.28 25.92
C LEU A 380 -1.12 11.11 27.03
N ASP A 381 -0.44 12.19 26.67
CA ASP A 381 0.28 13.05 27.60
C ASP A 381 -0.61 14.15 28.21
N GLY A 382 -1.86 14.28 27.72
CA GLY A 382 -2.76 15.37 28.10
C GLY A 382 -2.26 16.74 27.66
N GLU A 383 -1.46 16.78 26.59
CA GLU A 383 -0.85 17.99 26.05
C GLU A 383 -1.75 18.67 25.01
N ALA A 384 -1.38 19.90 24.64
CA ALA A 384 -2.08 20.63 23.59
C ALA A 384 -1.91 19.93 22.23
N VAL A 385 -2.99 19.91 21.44
CA VAL A 385 -2.97 19.32 20.09
C VAL A 385 -1.93 20.05 19.22
N PRO A 386 -0.93 19.35 18.66
CA PRO A 386 0.21 19.99 17.99
C PRO A 386 -0.13 20.62 16.64
N TYR A 387 -1.31 20.32 16.09
CA TYR A 387 -1.77 20.82 14.79
C TYR A 387 -3.16 21.48 14.91
N PRO A 388 -3.28 22.78 14.64
CA PRO A 388 -4.60 23.41 14.49
C PRO A 388 -5.28 22.90 13.21
N GLY A 389 -6.62 22.93 13.19
CA GLY A 389 -7.40 22.35 12.09
C GLY A 389 -7.06 22.89 10.68
N HIS A 390 -6.71 24.18 10.56
CA HIS A 390 -6.29 24.75 9.28
C HIS A 390 -4.92 24.21 8.81
N GLU A 391 -4.02 23.84 9.73
CA GLU A 391 -2.75 23.19 9.39
C GLU A 391 -3.00 21.76 8.92
N LEU A 392 -3.88 21.01 9.59
CA LEU A 392 -4.30 19.67 9.16
C LEU A 392 -4.93 19.69 7.77
N GLY A 393 -5.77 20.70 7.46
CA GLY A 393 -6.35 20.85 6.13
C GLY A 393 -5.32 21.03 5.03
N ARG A 394 -4.32 21.91 5.24
CA ARG A 394 -3.22 22.10 4.28
C ARG A 394 -2.33 20.86 4.15
N LEU A 395 -2.04 20.17 5.26
CA LEU A 395 -1.29 18.92 5.24
C LEU A 395 -2.04 17.83 4.48
N ALA A 396 -3.35 17.67 4.71
CA ALA A 396 -4.15 16.67 4.02
C ALA A 396 -4.16 16.90 2.49
N GLU A 397 -4.33 18.15 2.04
CA GLU A 397 -4.24 18.49 0.62
C GLU A 397 -2.85 18.19 0.04
N TRP A 398 -1.79 18.67 0.71
CA TRP A 398 -0.42 18.46 0.28
C TRP A 398 -0.06 16.97 0.17
N LEU A 399 -0.36 16.19 1.21
CA LEU A 399 -0.04 14.76 1.27
C LEU A 399 -0.86 13.94 0.26
N SER A 400 -2.08 14.37 -0.06
CA SER A 400 -2.86 13.78 -1.15
C SER A 400 -2.19 13.98 -2.51
N ASP A 401 -1.61 15.17 -2.72
CA ASP A 401 -0.92 15.48 -3.96
C ASP A 401 0.45 14.81 -4.06
N ARG A 402 1.16 14.63 -2.94
CA ARG A 402 2.39 13.82 -2.87
C ARG A 402 2.12 12.36 -3.21
N GLU A 403 1.07 11.75 -2.68
CA GLU A 403 0.72 10.37 -3.02
C GLU A 403 0.32 10.22 -4.51
N LYS A 404 -0.43 11.17 -5.06
CA LYS A 404 -0.72 11.16 -6.51
C LYS A 404 0.55 11.33 -7.35
N ALA A 405 1.52 12.10 -6.87
CA ALA A 405 2.80 12.31 -7.55
C ALA A 405 3.68 11.05 -7.50
N SER A 406 3.74 10.34 -6.36
CA SER A 406 4.50 9.09 -6.24
C SER A 406 3.95 8.02 -7.19
N GLN A 407 2.63 7.82 -7.22
CA GLN A 407 1.97 6.89 -8.14
C GLN A 407 2.25 7.21 -9.62
N LYS A 408 2.41 8.50 -9.97
CA LYS A 408 2.80 8.89 -11.33
C LYS A 408 4.26 8.56 -11.63
N ALA A 409 5.16 8.77 -10.69
CA ALA A 409 6.58 8.43 -10.81
C ALA A 409 6.77 6.91 -10.96
N GLU A 410 6.12 6.12 -10.10
CA GLU A 410 6.16 4.66 -10.13
C GLU A 410 5.61 4.12 -11.46
N ARG A 411 4.45 4.61 -11.89
CA ARG A 411 3.87 4.23 -13.19
C ARG A 411 4.77 4.61 -14.36
N PHE A 412 5.44 5.77 -14.31
CA PHE A 412 6.40 6.16 -15.32
C PHE A 412 7.58 5.19 -15.36
N MET A 413 8.16 4.84 -14.22
CA MET A 413 9.30 3.92 -14.16
C MET A 413 8.95 2.49 -14.54
N ARG A 414 7.75 1.99 -14.20
CA ARG A 414 7.23 0.72 -14.72
C ARG A 414 7.18 0.70 -16.24
N LYS A 415 6.74 1.80 -16.87
CA LYS A 415 6.73 1.93 -18.34
C LYS A 415 8.14 1.97 -18.94
N VAL A 416 9.07 2.69 -18.31
CA VAL A 416 10.49 2.70 -18.71
C VAL A 416 11.06 1.29 -18.68
N ALA A 417 10.82 0.55 -17.59
CA ALA A 417 11.29 -0.82 -17.43
C ALA A 417 10.69 -1.77 -18.47
N ALA A 418 9.38 -1.68 -18.71
CA ALA A 418 8.69 -2.47 -19.72
C ALA A 418 9.22 -2.21 -21.15
N ALA A 419 9.39 -0.94 -21.51
CA ALA A 419 9.94 -0.55 -22.81
C ALA A 419 11.38 -1.04 -23.01
N LEU A 420 12.20 -1.03 -21.95
CA LEU A 420 13.56 -1.55 -21.99
C LEU A 420 13.57 -3.08 -22.15
N LEU A 421 12.72 -3.79 -21.40
CA LEU A 421 12.60 -5.24 -21.49
C LEU A 421 12.20 -5.69 -22.91
N LEU A 422 11.26 -4.96 -23.52
CA LEU A 422 10.75 -5.27 -24.86
C LEU A 422 11.67 -4.82 -26.01
N GLU A 423 12.66 -3.96 -25.77
CA GLU A 423 13.52 -3.38 -26.82
C GLU A 423 14.20 -4.44 -27.72
N ARG A 424 14.54 -5.60 -27.14
CA ARG A 424 15.20 -6.70 -27.88
C ARG A 424 14.23 -7.61 -28.63
N ARG A 425 12.93 -7.41 -28.45
CA ARG A 425 11.85 -8.24 -29.00
C ARG A 425 11.06 -7.54 -30.10
N ILE A 426 11.57 -6.41 -30.62
CA ILE A 426 10.93 -5.66 -31.70
C ILE A 426 10.75 -6.56 -32.93
N GLY A 427 9.53 -6.57 -33.48
CA GLY A 427 9.11 -7.44 -34.59
C GLY A 427 8.39 -8.72 -34.15
N GLU A 428 8.48 -9.12 -32.88
CA GLU A 428 7.76 -10.29 -32.35
C GLU A 428 6.26 -10.02 -32.19
N ASN A 429 5.47 -11.11 -32.20
CA ASN A 429 4.03 -11.06 -31.95
C ASN A 429 3.73 -11.53 -30.52
N PHE A 430 2.71 -10.95 -29.91
CA PHE A 430 2.29 -11.19 -28.53
C PHE A 430 0.78 -11.30 -28.45
N ASP A 431 0.29 -12.21 -27.60
CA ASP A 431 -1.09 -12.21 -27.16
C ASP A 431 -1.33 -11.05 -26.19
N ALA A 432 -2.43 -10.33 -26.38
CA ALA A 432 -2.73 -9.13 -25.63
C ALA A 432 -4.23 -8.93 -25.41
N ILE A 433 -4.56 -8.17 -24.37
CA ILE A 433 -5.91 -7.72 -24.05
C ILE A 433 -5.97 -6.21 -24.26
N VAL A 434 -7.00 -5.73 -24.96
CA VAL A 434 -7.26 -4.29 -25.09
C VAL A 434 -7.72 -3.74 -23.75
N THR A 435 -6.93 -2.86 -23.14
CA THR A 435 -7.20 -2.26 -21.81
C THR A 435 -7.78 -0.85 -21.89
N GLY A 436 -7.73 -0.22 -23.07
CA GLY A 436 -8.35 1.08 -23.32
C GLY A 436 -8.58 1.31 -24.81
N ALA A 437 -9.74 1.89 -25.16
CA ALA A 437 -10.05 2.31 -26.52
C ALA A 437 -10.86 3.62 -26.46
N ALA A 438 -10.25 4.73 -26.88
CA ALA A 438 -10.86 6.06 -26.91
C ALA A 438 -10.20 6.90 -28.02
N ASP A 439 -10.73 8.09 -28.30
CA ASP A 439 -10.20 8.99 -29.33
C ASP A 439 -8.72 9.36 -29.13
N LYS A 440 -8.28 9.37 -27.86
CA LYS A 440 -6.88 9.61 -27.48
C LYS A 440 -5.93 8.44 -27.76
N GLY A 441 -6.45 7.29 -28.18
CA GLY A 441 -5.69 6.12 -28.59
C GLY A 441 -6.19 4.81 -27.97
N THR A 442 -5.74 3.71 -28.58
CA THR A 442 -6.01 2.35 -28.13
C THR A 442 -4.79 1.77 -27.42
N TYR A 443 -5.00 1.14 -26.26
CA TYR A 443 -3.97 0.57 -25.41
C TYR A 443 -4.23 -0.91 -25.17
N VAL A 444 -3.13 -1.67 -25.09
CA VAL A 444 -3.14 -3.11 -24.85
C VAL A 444 -2.20 -3.45 -23.72
N ARG A 445 -2.54 -4.51 -22.98
CA ARG A 445 -1.67 -5.21 -22.04
C ARG A 445 -1.34 -6.56 -22.64
N LEU A 446 -0.05 -6.86 -22.74
CA LEU A 446 0.45 -8.17 -23.14
C LEU A 446 0.14 -9.20 -22.05
N LEU A 447 -0.07 -10.47 -22.44
CA LEU A 447 -0.23 -11.56 -21.47
C LEU A 447 1.11 -11.97 -20.87
N ASP A 448 2.17 -12.02 -21.68
CA ASP A 448 3.53 -12.33 -21.24
C ASP A 448 4.59 -11.63 -22.12
N PRO A 449 5.48 -10.78 -21.56
CA PRO A 449 5.44 -10.27 -20.18
C PRO A 449 4.25 -9.32 -19.98
N PRO A 450 3.79 -9.05 -18.75
CA PRO A 450 2.63 -8.17 -18.47
C PRO A 450 2.94 -6.67 -18.67
N ALA A 451 3.33 -6.30 -19.89
CA ALA A 451 3.66 -4.95 -20.31
C ALA A 451 2.48 -4.26 -21.03
N GLU A 452 2.35 -2.95 -20.86
CA GLU A 452 1.36 -2.14 -21.58
C GLU A 452 1.98 -1.32 -22.70
N GLY A 453 1.23 -1.09 -23.77
CA GLY A 453 1.63 -0.18 -24.85
C GLY A 453 0.45 0.27 -25.70
N ARG A 454 0.74 1.14 -26.66
CA ARG A 454 -0.26 1.73 -27.56
C ARG A 454 -0.35 0.92 -28.85
N VAL A 455 -1.55 0.70 -29.34
CA VAL A 455 -1.78 0.20 -30.70
C VAL A 455 -1.83 1.40 -31.64
N VAL A 456 -0.83 1.51 -32.52
CA VAL A 456 -0.72 2.63 -33.49
C VAL A 456 -1.13 2.22 -34.91
N GLU A 457 -1.20 0.91 -35.17
CA GLU A 457 -1.66 0.35 -36.44
C GLU A 457 -2.77 -0.68 -36.22
N GLY A 458 -3.83 -0.64 -37.05
CA GLY A 458 -4.91 -1.63 -37.01
C GLY A 458 -5.95 -1.46 -35.89
N GLU A 459 -5.91 -0.34 -35.15
CA GLU A 459 -6.73 -0.10 -33.94
C GLU A 459 -8.25 0.00 -34.17
N ARG A 460 -8.70 0.32 -35.39
CA ARG A 460 -10.12 0.56 -35.67
C ARG A 460 -10.99 -0.65 -35.31
N GLY A 461 -12.02 -0.41 -34.50
CA GLY A 461 -13.00 -1.41 -34.09
C GLY A 461 -12.57 -2.29 -32.92
N LEU A 462 -11.39 -2.07 -32.34
CA LEU A 462 -10.99 -2.71 -31.09
C LEU A 462 -11.82 -2.16 -29.92
N ARG A 463 -12.22 -3.05 -29.02
CA ARG A 463 -12.98 -2.72 -27.80
C ARG A 463 -12.25 -3.25 -26.58
N VAL A 464 -12.41 -2.58 -25.44
CA VAL A 464 -11.88 -3.05 -24.16
C VAL A 464 -12.31 -4.50 -23.90
N GLY A 465 -11.37 -5.33 -23.43
CA GLY A 465 -11.56 -6.76 -23.18
C GLY A 465 -11.37 -7.66 -24.41
N ASN A 466 -11.15 -7.11 -25.61
CA ASN A 466 -10.80 -7.91 -26.78
C ASN A 466 -9.44 -8.61 -26.58
N LYS A 467 -9.40 -9.94 -26.77
CA LYS A 467 -8.15 -10.69 -26.94
C LYS A 467 -7.69 -10.59 -28.38
N ILE A 468 -6.47 -10.11 -28.59
CA ILE A 468 -5.88 -9.89 -29.92
C ILE A 468 -4.43 -10.36 -29.94
N VAL A 469 -3.88 -10.46 -31.14
CA VAL A 469 -2.44 -10.60 -31.33
C VAL A 469 -1.91 -9.28 -31.84
N VAL A 470 -0.87 -8.76 -31.18
CA VAL A 470 -0.17 -7.54 -31.55
C VAL A 470 1.28 -7.83 -31.92
N ARG A 471 1.83 -7.06 -32.85
CA ARG A 471 3.26 -7.07 -33.18
C ARG A 471 3.94 -5.86 -32.58
N LEU A 472 5.06 -6.06 -31.89
CA LEU A 472 5.86 -4.95 -31.35
C LEU A 472 6.55 -4.21 -32.48
N LEU A 473 6.27 -2.91 -32.63
CA LEU A 473 6.84 -2.06 -33.69
C LEU A 473 8.07 -1.28 -33.20
N SER A 474 7.98 -0.68 -32.03
CA SER A 474 9.06 0.14 -31.48
C SER A 474 8.96 0.29 -29.95
N THR A 475 10.08 0.64 -29.34
CA THR A 475 10.14 1.09 -27.95
C THR A 475 10.98 2.36 -27.83
N ASP A 476 10.64 3.22 -26.88
CA ASP A 476 11.43 4.38 -26.45
C ASP A 476 11.54 4.33 -24.92
N PRO A 477 12.54 3.62 -24.37
CA PRO A 477 12.64 3.42 -22.93
C PRO A 477 12.77 4.71 -22.11
N PRO A 478 13.58 5.73 -22.48
CA PRO A 478 13.62 7.01 -21.76
C PRO A 478 12.26 7.70 -21.61
N ARG A 479 11.32 7.47 -22.54
CA ARG A 479 9.95 7.98 -22.46
C ARG A 479 8.93 6.97 -21.93
N GLY A 480 9.32 5.71 -21.78
CA GLY A 480 8.43 4.60 -21.43
C GLY A 480 7.38 4.31 -22.50
N TYR A 481 7.71 4.49 -23.79
CA TYR A 481 6.78 4.22 -24.88
C TYR A 481 7.01 2.84 -25.50
N VAL A 482 5.91 2.18 -25.83
CA VAL A 482 5.85 0.87 -26.48
C VAL A 482 4.71 0.94 -27.50
N ASP A 483 5.04 0.74 -28.78
CA ASP A 483 4.08 0.84 -29.87
C ASP A 483 3.87 -0.51 -30.56
N PHE A 484 2.61 -0.82 -30.85
CA PHE A 484 2.14 -2.09 -31.38
C PHE A 484 1.31 -1.93 -32.66
N ALA A 485 1.33 -2.95 -33.51
CA ALA A 485 0.37 -3.15 -34.60
C ALA A 485 -0.58 -4.31 -34.26
N CYS A 486 -1.90 -4.14 -34.43
CA CYS A 486 -2.84 -5.24 -34.34
C CYS A 486 -2.73 -6.14 -35.58
N VAL A 487 -2.28 -7.39 -35.41
CA VAL A 487 -2.10 -8.35 -36.52
C VAL A 487 -3.23 -9.38 -36.61
N LYS A 488 -3.96 -9.64 -35.53
CA LYS A 488 -5.13 -10.54 -35.52
C LYS A 488 -6.23 -9.96 -34.63
N LYS A 489 -7.40 -9.71 -35.22
CA LYS A 489 -8.59 -9.24 -34.52
C LYS A 489 -9.41 -10.42 -33.96
N PRO A 490 -10.23 -10.20 -32.92
CA PRO A 490 -11.15 -11.23 -32.47
C PRO A 490 -12.14 -11.59 -33.59
N PRO A 491 -12.67 -12.82 -33.65
CA PRO A 491 -13.84 -13.09 -34.47
C PRO A 491 -14.97 -12.13 -34.09
N ARG A 492 -15.66 -11.59 -35.10
CA ARG A 492 -16.69 -10.56 -34.95
C ARG A 492 -17.90 -11.02 -34.15
#